data_AF-A0A2D5B2T6-F1
#
_entry.id   AF-A0A2D5B2T6-F1
#
_cell.length_a   1.000
_cell.length_b   1.000
_cell.length_c   1.000
_cell.angle_alpha   90.00
_cell.angle_beta   90.00
_cell.angle_gamma   90.00
#
_symmetry.space_group_name_H-M   'P 1'
#
loop_
_entity.id
_entity.type
_entity.pdbx_description
1 polymer ?
#
loop_
_entity_poly.entity_id
_entity_poly.type
_entity_poly.pdbx_seq_one_letter_code
_entity_poly.pdbx_strand_id
1 'polypeptide(L)'
;RWTTVPPRAPYAARARIFRKGVGRPLEQTVTLQEFGGKGGNWDKRPSHMLGIRAESHGFRRAFPMELAGLYTPEDFETDSVDTSDAPWENAPVDQDWLTLIAEASDSEALAQIGARIAESEQGTDKIRAAYRARSAVLAAEANTEDADVVDEAAPDETPVEDATPQDAPPASASSMGPEPTQEEYEAAEAARFDAEHGGDS
;
A
#
# COMPACT_ATOMS: atom_id res chain seq x y z
N ARG A 1 -28.79 -26.54 7.90
CA ARG A 1 -28.24 -25.17 7.70
C ARG A 1 -27.19 -25.28 6.58
N TRP A 2 -27.43 -24.69 5.41
CA TRP A 2 -26.49 -24.68 4.27
C TRP A 2 -25.26 -23.77 4.53
N THR A 3 -25.19 -23.17 5.71
CA THR A 3 -24.26 -22.12 6.12
C THR A 3 -22.97 -22.65 6.76
N THR A 4 -22.73 -23.96 6.75
CA THR A 4 -21.57 -24.56 7.44
C THR A 4 -20.89 -25.57 6.53
N VAL A 5 -20.53 -25.11 5.34
CA VAL A 5 -19.49 -25.76 4.53
C VAL A 5 -18.21 -24.96 4.80
N PRO A 6 -17.12 -25.60 5.26
CA PRO A 6 -15.84 -24.91 5.39
C PRO A 6 -15.46 -24.26 4.05
N PRO A 7 -14.82 -23.08 4.04
CA PRO A 7 -14.52 -22.35 2.82
C PRO A 7 -13.52 -23.17 1.98
N ARG A 8 -14.06 -24.00 1.10
CA ARG A 8 -13.29 -24.69 0.08
C ARG A 8 -13.31 -23.79 -1.14
N ALA A 9 -12.12 -23.45 -1.65
CA ALA A 9 -12.01 -22.72 -2.90
C ALA A 9 -12.83 -23.44 -3.99
N PRO A 10 -13.67 -22.70 -4.75
CA PRO A 10 -14.47 -23.27 -5.82
C PRO A 10 -13.54 -23.81 -6.90
N TYR A 11 -13.82 -25.02 -7.40
CA TYR A 11 -13.05 -25.59 -8.50
C TYR A 11 -13.46 -24.99 -9.86
N ALA A 12 -14.76 -24.78 -10.04
CA ALA A 12 -15.36 -24.29 -11.27
C ALA A 12 -16.68 -23.58 -10.96
N ALA A 13 -17.09 -22.69 -11.88
CA ALA A 13 -18.43 -22.14 -11.94
C ALA A 13 -19.06 -22.48 -13.29
N ARG A 14 -20.37 -22.69 -13.31
CA ARG A 14 -21.14 -22.96 -14.53
C ARG A 14 -22.35 -22.05 -14.62
N ALA A 15 -22.43 -21.28 -15.70
CA ALA A 15 -23.57 -20.45 -16.07
C ALA A 15 -24.47 -21.19 -17.08
N ARG A 16 -25.79 -21.07 -16.90
CA ARG A 16 -26.80 -21.62 -17.80
C ARG A 16 -27.70 -20.49 -18.29
N ILE A 17 -27.65 -20.19 -19.58
CA ILE A 17 -28.39 -19.06 -20.17
C ILE A 17 -29.56 -19.59 -20.97
N PHE A 18 -30.76 -19.20 -20.57
CA PHE A 18 -32.01 -19.56 -21.23
C PHE A 18 -32.44 -18.42 -22.14
N ARG A 19 -32.54 -18.71 -23.44
CA ARG A 19 -33.06 -17.77 -24.43
C ARG A 19 -34.49 -18.11 -24.78
N LYS A 20 -35.34 -17.09 -24.87
CA LYS A 20 -36.72 -17.26 -25.33
C LYS A 20 -36.74 -17.96 -26.69
N GLY A 21 -37.54 -19.02 -26.80
CA GLY A 21 -37.65 -19.83 -28.02
C GLY A 21 -36.59 -20.93 -28.17
N VAL A 22 -35.62 -21.05 -27.26
CA VAL A 22 -34.63 -22.14 -27.26
C VAL A 22 -34.92 -23.09 -26.10
N GLY A 23 -35.24 -24.36 -26.41
CA GLY A 23 -35.62 -25.37 -25.43
C GLY A 23 -34.46 -25.93 -24.58
N ARG A 24 -33.22 -25.54 -24.87
CA ARG A 24 -32.01 -25.96 -24.12
C ARG A 24 -31.19 -24.73 -23.72
N PRO A 25 -30.67 -24.66 -22.48
CA PRO A 25 -29.79 -23.56 -22.10
C PRO A 25 -28.45 -23.68 -22.83
N LEU A 26 -27.82 -22.53 -23.06
CA LEU A 26 -26.41 -22.47 -23.35
C LEU A 26 -25.65 -22.62 -22.03
N GLU A 27 -24.80 -23.64 -21.93
CA GLU A 27 -23.96 -23.86 -20.75
C GLU A 27 -22.55 -23.32 -21.01
N GLN A 28 -22.05 -22.51 -20.08
CA GLN A 28 -20.66 -22.06 -20.04
C GLN A 28 -20.06 -22.47 -18.71
N THR A 29 -18.90 -23.14 -18.74
CA THR A 29 -18.15 -23.54 -17.54
C THR A 29 -16.79 -22.89 -17.58
N VAL A 30 -16.36 -22.36 -16.44
CA VAL A 30 -15.04 -21.77 -16.23
C VAL A 30 -14.42 -22.43 -15.01
N THR A 31 -13.10 -22.65 -15.04
CA THR A 31 -12.37 -23.25 -13.93
C THR A 31 -11.52 -22.22 -13.22
N LEU A 32 -11.32 -22.40 -11.91
CA LEU A 32 -10.40 -21.55 -11.15
C LEU A 32 -8.96 -21.70 -11.67
N GLN A 33 -8.60 -22.86 -12.22
CA GLN A 33 -7.28 -23.10 -12.81
C GLN A 33 -7.01 -22.21 -14.05
N GLU A 34 -8.03 -21.96 -14.86
CA GLU A 34 -7.90 -21.22 -16.12
C GLU A 34 -8.07 -19.71 -15.94
N PHE A 35 -8.93 -19.31 -15.01
CA PHE A 35 -9.36 -17.91 -14.86
C PHE A 35 -9.08 -17.30 -13.49
N GLY A 36 -8.55 -18.08 -12.55
CA GLY A 36 -8.24 -17.57 -11.21
C GLY A 36 -7.05 -16.63 -11.23
N GLY A 37 -7.22 -15.44 -10.69
CA GLY A 37 -6.15 -14.51 -10.36
C GLY A 37 -5.53 -14.79 -9.00
N LYS A 38 -4.46 -14.05 -8.70
CA LYS A 38 -3.77 -14.07 -7.39
C LYS A 38 -4.13 -12.81 -6.61
N GLY A 39 -4.39 -12.95 -5.31
CA GLY A 39 -4.55 -11.81 -4.43
C GLY A 39 -5.91 -11.11 -4.53
N GLY A 40 -6.08 -10.06 -3.73
CA GLY A 40 -7.23 -9.16 -3.79
C GLY A 40 -8.58 -9.86 -3.64
N ASN A 41 -9.45 -9.65 -4.63
CA ASN A 41 -10.82 -10.17 -4.63
C ASN A 41 -10.90 -11.70 -4.85
N TRP A 42 -9.87 -12.32 -5.43
CA TRP A 42 -9.81 -13.78 -5.56
C TRP A 42 -9.62 -14.48 -4.23
N ASP A 43 -8.82 -13.93 -3.33
CA ASP A 43 -8.62 -14.52 -2.00
C ASP A 43 -9.83 -14.30 -1.09
N LYS A 44 -10.45 -13.12 -1.18
CA LYS A 44 -11.60 -12.74 -0.34
C LYS A 44 -12.91 -13.35 -0.80
N ARG A 45 -13.15 -13.44 -2.12
CA ARG A 45 -14.45 -13.81 -2.72
C ARG A 45 -14.28 -14.69 -3.98
N PRO A 46 -13.56 -15.83 -3.91
CA PRO A 46 -13.23 -16.63 -5.10
C PRO A 46 -14.47 -17.14 -5.85
N SER A 47 -15.52 -17.53 -5.13
CA SER A 47 -16.78 -18.00 -5.72
C SER A 47 -17.52 -16.91 -6.48
N HIS A 48 -17.44 -15.67 -6.01
CA HIS A 48 -18.06 -14.54 -6.67
C HIS A 48 -17.32 -14.19 -7.96
N MET A 49 -16.00 -14.09 -7.90
CA MET A 49 -15.14 -13.81 -9.06
C MET A 49 -15.32 -14.85 -10.16
N LEU A 50 -15.29 -16.14 -9.79
CA LEU A 50 -15.48 -17.22 -10.74
C LEU A 50 -16.90 -17.24 -11.33
N GLY A 51 -17.91 -16.85 -10.55
CA GLY A 51 -19.30 -16.69 -11.00
C GLY A 51 -19.43 -15.59 -12.07
N ILE A 52 -18.88 -14.40 -11.80
CA ILE A 52 -18.84 -13.28 -12.77
C ILE A 52 -18.18 -13.74 -14.07
N ARG A 53 -17.04 -14.43 -13.97
CA ARG A 53 -16.32 -14.94 -15.15
C ARG A 53 -17.18 -15.89 -15.99
N ALA A 54 -17.90 -16.81 -15.33
CA ALA A 54 -18.77 -17.77 -15.99
C ALA A 54 -19.91 -17.07 -16.76
N GLU A 55 -20.50 -16.06 -16.13
CA GLU A 55 -21.60 -15.28 -16.69
C GLU A 55 -21.15 -14.42 -17.87
N SER A 56 -20.07 -13.65 -17.73
CA SER A 56 -19.54 -12.80 -18.79
C SER A 56 -19.23 -13.60 -20.07
N HIS A 57 -18.52 -14.73 -19.93
CA HIS A 57 -18.24 -15.61 -21.07
C HIS A 57 -19.52 -16.23 -21.64
N GLY A 58 -20.46 -16.64 -20.78
CA GLY A 58 -21.73 -17.22 -21.21
C GLY A 58 -22.53 -16.21 -22.04
N PHE A 59 -22.66 -14.97 -21.58
CA PHE A 59 -23.45 -13.94 -22.24
C PHE A 59 -22.84 -13.55 -23.59
N ARG A 60 -21.50 -13.42 -23.70
CA ARG A 60 -20.84 -13.18 -24.99
C ARG A 60 -21.13 -14.28 -26.00
N ARG A 61 -21.17 -15.54 -25.55
CA ARG A 61 -21.50 -16.67 -26.41
C ARG A 61 -22.98 -16.71 -26.78
N ALA A 62 -23.86 -16.29 -25.88
CA ALA A 62 -25.31 -16.26 -26.12
C ALA A 62 -25.75 -15.10 -27.03
N PHE A 63 -25.04 -13.97 -26.98
CA PHE A 63 -25.34 -12.74 -27.73
C PHE A 63 -24.09 -12.18 -28.43
N PRO A 64 -23.48 -12.93 -29.36
CA PRO A 64 -22.19 -12.54 -29.96
C PRO A 64 -22.29 -11.22 -30.73
N MET A 65 -23.39 -10.94 -31.42
CA MET A 65 -23.56 -9.69 -32.15
C MET A 65 -23.67 -8.46 -31.25
N GLU A 66 -24.09 -8.63 -30.00
CA GLU A 66 -24.31 -7.54 -29.03
C GLU A 66 -23.09 -7.37 -28.10
N LEU A 67 -22.40 -8.47 -27.78
CA LEU A 67 -21.42 -8.53 -26.69
C LEU A 67 -20.02 -9.01 -27.10
N ALA A 68 -19.78 -9.47 -28.34
CA ALA A 68 -18.46 -9.99 -28.73
C ALA A 68 -17.35 -8.92 -28.76
N GLY A 69 -17.71 -7.63 -28.85
CA GLY A 69 -16.75 -6.52 -28.77
C GLY A 69 -16.51 -6.01 -27.34
N LEU A 70 -17.24 -6.51 -26.35
CA LEU A 70 -17.18 -6.02 -24.97
C LEU A 70 -16.27 -6.92 -24.14
N TYR A 71 -14.97 -6.64 -24.17
CA TYR A 71 -14.08 -7.09 -23.11
C TYR A 71 -14.17 -6.12 -21.95
N THR A 72 -14.42 -6.63 -20.76
CA THR A 72 -14.42 -5.86 -19.53
C THR A 72 -13.02 -5.88 -18.92
N PRO A 73 -12.62 -4.88 -18.12
CA PRO A 73 -11.30 -4.85 -17.48
C PRO A 73 -10.99 -6.13 -16.69
N GLU A 74 -12.03 -6.77 -16.13
CA GLU A 74 -11.95 -8.04 -15.39
C GLU A 74 -11.67 -9.25 -16.30
N ASP A 75 -11.63 -9.07 -17.63
CA ASP A 75 -11.12 -10.07 -18.58
C ASP A 75 -9.60 -10.05 -18.74
N PHE A 76 -9.00 -8.92 -18.44
CA PHE A 76 -7.56 -8.72 -18.53
C PHE A 76 -7.07 -8.41 -17.14
N GLU A 77 -6.96 -9.45 -16.31
CA GLU A 77 -6.20 -9.34 -15.07
C GLU A 77 -4.72 -9.19 -15.44
N THR A 78 -4.31 -7.94 -15.62
CA THR A 78 -2.95 -7.54 -15.31
C THR A 78 -2.87 -7.60 -13.79
N ASP A 79 -1.81 -8.19 -13.23
CA ASP A 79 -1.54 -8.41 -11.78
C ASP A 79 -1.60 -7.14 -10.88
N SER A 80 -2.13 -6.01 -11.38
CA SER A 80 -2.07 -4.69 -10.76
C SER A 80 -3.37 -3.87 -10.87
N VAL A 81 -4.50 -4.44 -11.31
CA VAL A 81 -5.77 -3.67 -11.31
C VAL A 81 -6.37 -3.71 -9.91
N ASP A 82 -6.11 -2.65 -9.14
CA ASP A 82 -6.77 -2.40 -7.87
C ASP A 82 -8.26 -2.12 -8.14
N THR A 83 -9.10 -3.14 -7.96
CA THR A 83 -10.55 -3.00 -8.09
C THR A 83 -11.21 -2.38 -6.85
N SER A 84 -10.45 -1.84 -5.89
CA SER A 84 -11.02 -1.13 -4.73
C SER A 84 -11.92 0.03 -5.14
N ASP A 85 -11.76 0.55 -6.36
CA ASP A 85 -12.57 1.62 -6.92
C ASP A 85 -13.81 1.15 -7.70
N ALA A 86 -14.15 -0.16 -7.65
CA ALA A 86 -15.36 -0.66 -8.31
C ALA A 86 -16.61 0.11 -7.81
N PRO A 87 -17.52 0.56 -8.72
CA PRO A 87 -18.63 1.44 -8.35
C PRO A 87 -19.59 0.88 -7.29
N TRP A 88 -19.62 -0.44 -7.09
CA TRP A 88 -20.42 -1.10 -6.04
C TRP A 88 -19.67 -1.28 -4.71
N GLU A 89 -18.36 -1.04 -4.69
CA GLU A 89 -17.54 -0.99 -3.47
C GLU A 89 -17.48 0.45 -2.93
N ASN A 90 -17.61 1.44 -3.82
CA ASN A 90 -17.85 2.85 -3.49
C ASN A 90 -19.33 3.16 -3.24
N ALA A 91 -19.91 2.56 -2.19
CA ALA A 91 -21.01 3.24 -1.50
C ALA A 91 -20.50 4.65 -1.10
N PRO A 92 -21.33 5.71 -1.16
CA PRO A 92 -20.84 7.08 -1.11
C PRO A 92 -19.96 7.31 0.12
N VAL A 93 -18.64 7.46 -0.09
CA VAL A 93 -17.75 8.15 0.83
C VAL A 93 -18.11 9.62 0.72
N ASP A 94 -19.10 10.03 1.52
CA ASP A 94 -19.45 11.43 1.70
C ASP A 94 -18.31 12.22 2.38
N GLN A 95 -17.26 11.52 2.87
CA GLN A 95 -16.14 12.10 3.59
C GLN A 95 -14.78 11.74 2.96
N ASP A 96 -14.08 12.75 2.41
CA ASP A 96 -12.68 12.61 2.00
C ASP A 96 -11.74 12.70 3.22
N TRP A 97 -11.51 11.55 3.84
CA TRP A 97 -10.65 11.44 5.03
C TRP A 97 -9.20 11.87 4.78
N LEU A 98 -8.69 11.70 3.55
CA LEU A 98 -7.30 12.04 3.24
C LEU A 98 -7.10 13.55 3.24
N THR A 99 -8.05 14.28 2.67
CA THR A 99 -8.06 15.75 2.70
C THR A 99 -8.21 16.27 4.14
N LEU A 100 -9.14 15.71 4.92
CA LEU A 100 -9.31 16.11 6.33
C LEU A 100 -8.05 15.88 7.17
N ILE A 101 -7.39 14.74 7.00
CA ILE A 101 -6.14 14.44 7.71
C ILE A 101 -5.03 15.42 7.29
N ALA A 102 -4.93 15.75 6.00
CA ALA A 102 -3.91 16.68 5.51
C ALA A 102 -4.12 18.11 6.03
N GLU A 103 -5.38 18.55 6.13
CA GLU A 103 -5.76 19.90 6.56
C GLU A 103 -5.77 20.09 8.08
N ALA A 104 -5.68 19.00 8.87
CA ALA A 104 -5.69 19.08 10.33
C ALA A 104 -4.51 19.91 10.84
N SER A 105 -4.77 21.11 11.36
CA SER A 105 -3.75 22.08 11.79
C SER A 105 -3.09 21.76 13.12
N ASP A 106 -3.71 20.92 13.95
CA ASP A 106 -3.24 20.61 15.29
C ASP A 106 -3.60 19.17 15.70
N SER A 107 -3.04 18.75 16.83
CA SER A 107 -3.19 17.39 17.35
C SER A 107 -4.63 17.06 17.79
N GLU A 108 -5.41 18.07 18.21
CA GLU A 108 -6.78 17.89 18.66
C GLU A 108 -7.73 17.66 17.47
N ALA A 109 -7.60 18.47 16.41
CA ALA A 109 -8.30 18.31 15.15
C ALA A 109 -8.01 16.94 14.53
N LEU A 110 -6.74 16.51 14.54
CA LEU A 110 -6.36 15.18 14.05
C LEU A 110 -6.99 14.07 14.91
N ALA A 111 -7.04 14.21 16.24
CA ALA A 111 -7.67 13.23 17.13
C ALA A 111 -9.18 13.09 16.88
N GLN A 112 -9.88 14.20 16.65
CA GLN A 112 -11.32 14.21 16.31
C GLN A 112 -11.58 13.49 14.98
N ILE A 113 -10.73 13.71 13.97
CA ILE A 113 -10.80 12.98 12.70
C ILE A 113 -10.56 11.47 12.92
N GLY A 114 -9.58 11.11 13.74
CA GLY A 114 -9.29 9.71 14.09
C GLY A 114 -10.47 8.99 14.76
N ALA A 115 -11.17 9.66 15.68
CA ALA A 115 -12.36 9.11 16.34
C ALA A 115 -13.50 8.86 15.34
N ARG A 116 -13.72 9.80 14.42
CA ARG A 116 -14.75 9.66 13.37
C ARG A 116 -14.43 8.55 12.36
N ILE A 117 -13.15 8.33 12.04
CA ILE A 117 -12.71 7.20 11.20
C ILE A 117 -12.93 5.86 11.91
N ALA A 118 -12.73 5.80 13.23
CA ALA A 118 -12.97 4.60 14.01
C ALA A 118 -14.46 4.24 14.07
N GLU A 119 -15.32 5.25 14.22
CA GLU A 119 -16.78 5.07 14.24
C GLU A 119 -17.37 4.73 12.86
N SER A 120 -16.76 5.21 11.78
CA SER A 120 -17.23 4.93 10.41
C SER A 120 -16.87 3.54 9.89
N GLU A 121 -16.01 2.78 10.59
CA GLU A 121 -15.42 1.51 10.13
C GLU A 121 -14.66 1.62 8.78
N GLN A 122 -14.39 2.84 8.28
CA GLN A 122 -13.72 3.10 6.99
C GLN A 122 -12.20 3.18 7.12
N GLY A 123 -11.62 2.72 8.24
CA GLY A 123 -10.18 2.80 8.50
C GLY A 123 -9.35 1.85 7.63
N THR A 124 -9.12 2.23 6.37
CA THR A 124 -8.21 1.52 5.44
C THR A 124 -6.75 1.72 5.82
N ASP A 125 -5.85 0.88 5.29
CA ASP A 125 -4.41 1.03 5.53
C ASP A 125 -3.85 2.38 5.04
N LYS A 126 -4.39 2.88 3.93
CA LYS A 126 -4.05 4.20 3.38
C LYS A 126 -4.41 5.33 4.36
N ILE A 127 -5.60 5.28 4.96
CA ILE A 127 -6.06 6.27 5.94
C ILE A 127 -5.23 6.21 7.22
N ARG A 128 -4.90 5.00 7.70
CA ARG A 128 -4.02 4.82 8.87
C ARG A 128 -2.60 5.35 8.63
N ALA A 129 -2.06 5.15 7.43
CA ALA A 129 -0.75 5.67 7.04
C ALA A 129 -0.75 7.20 7.01
N ALA A 130 -1.76 7.82 6.38
CA ALA A 130 -1.93 9.28 6.33
C ALA A 130 -2.05 9.88 7.74
N TYR A 131 -2.84 9.26 8.62
CA TYR A 131 -3.02 9.68 10.01
C TYR A 131 -1.70 9.71 10.78
N ARG A 132 -0.90 8.63 10.69
CA ARG A 132 0.41 8.54 11.34
C ARG A 132 1.39 9.58 10.79
N ALA A 133 1.40 9.79 9.48
CA ALA A 133 2.26 10.78 8.84
C ALA A 133 1.94 12.20 9.33
N ARG A 134 0.65 12.60 9.37
CA ARG A 134 0.27 13.92 9.89
C ARG A 134 0.59 14.06 11.37
N SER A 135 0.34 13.03 12.18
CA SER A 135 0.66 13.04 13.60
C SER A 135 2.16 13.25 13.86
N ALA A 136 3.03 12.64 13.04
CA ALA A 136 4.47 12.84 13.13
C ALA A 136 4.90 14.26 12.74
N VAL A 137 4.29 14.84 11.71
CA VAL A 137 4.54 16.24 11.30
C VAL A 137 4.16 17.21 12.42
N LEU A 138 2.95 17.08 12.98
CA LEU A 138 2.49 17.94 14.06
C LEU A 138 3.36 17.81 15.32
N ALA A 139 3.85 16.60 15.62
CA ALA A 139 4.79 16.37 16.72
C ALA A 139 6.17 17.03 16.47
N ALA A 140 6.64 17.02 15.23
CA ALA A 140 7.89 17.69 14.84
C ALA A 140 7.75 19.22 14.91
N GLU A 141 6.64 19.77 14.40
CA GLU A 141 6.33 21.20 14.44
C GLU A 141 6.26 21.72 15.88
N ALA A 142 5.59 20.98 16.79
CA ALA A 142 5.52 21.33 18.21
C ALA A 142 6.89 21.32 18.93
N ASN A 143 7.84 20.50 18.46
CA ASN A 143 9.17 20.40 19.05
C ASN A 143 10.15 21.45 18.50
N THR A 144 9.86 22.04 17.34
CA THR A 144 10.70 23.08 16.73
C THR A 144 10.47 24.49 17.27
N GLU A 145 9.39 24.74 18.01
CA GLU A 145 9.09 26.06 18.60
C GLU A 145 9.77 26.30 19.97
N ASP A 146 10.40 25.28 20.58
CA ASP A 146 10.97 25.34 21.94
C ASP A 146 12.52 25.42 21.94
N ALA A 147 13.11 25.92 20.85
CA ALA A 147 14.54 26.23 20.77
C ALA A 147 14.74 27.74 20.92
N ASP A 148 14.48 28.25 22.13
CA ASP A 148 14.74 29.64 22.48
C ASP A 148 16.26 29.96 22.44
N VAL A 149 16.55 31.11 21.87
CA VAL A 149 17.88 31.68 21.64
C VAL A 149 18.63 31.83 22.97
N VAL A 150 19.78 31.17 23.11
CA VAL A 150 20.71 31.45 24.22
C VAL A 150 21.40 32.78 23.91
N ASP A 151 20.91 33.86 24.53
CA ASP A 151 21.53 35.17 24.50
C ASP A 151 22.91 35.12 25.18
N GLU A 152 23.97 35.34 24.40
CA GLU A 152 25.37 35.27 24.82
C GLU A 152 25.76 36.54 25.58
N ALA A 153 25.60 36.51 26.90
CA ALA A 153 26.10 37.55 27.81
C ALA A 153 27.49 37.15 28.36
N ALA A 154 28.54 37.74 27.79
CA ALA A 154 29.89 37.71 28.38
C ALA A 154 29.90 38.43 29.74
N PRO A 155 30.68 37.93 30.72
CA PRO A 155 31.70 38.80 31.29
C PRO A 155 33.04 38.09 31.61
N ASP A 156 34.10 38.77 31.20
CA ASP A 156 35.31 39.18 31.92
C ASP A 156 36.11 38.22 32.84
N GLU A 157 37.43 38.45 32.80
CA GLU A 157 38.57 37.64 33.25
C GLU A 157 38.63 37.29 34.76
N THR A 158 39.13 36.08 35.10
CA THR A 158 40.43 35.86 35.80
C THR A 158 40.71 34.36 36.12
N PRO A 159 41.98 33.94 36.29
CA PRO A 159 42.41 32.52 36.24
C PRO A 159 42.93 31.95 37.58
N VAL A 160 42.64 30.67 37.90
CA VAL A 160 43.37 29.84 38.91
C VAL A 160 43.04 28.35 38.63
N GLU A 161 43.94 27.54 38.05
CA GLU A 161 44.90 26.62 38.69
C GLU A 161 44.31 25.32 39.31
N ASP A 162 44.62 24.21 38.61
CA ASP A 162 45.09 22.89 39.07
C ASP A 162 44.19 21.93 39.91
N ALA A 163 43.82 20.79 39.29
CA ALA A 163 43.75 19.45 39.90
C ALA A 163 43.27 18.36 38.90
N THR A 164 44.19 17.54 38.39
CA THR A 164 43.95 16.19 37.82
C THR A 164 44.09 15.11 38.90
N PRO A 165 43.79 13.80 38.65
CA PRO A 165 42.85 13.15 37.72
C PRO A 165 42.02 12.03 38.41
N GLN A 166 40.92 11.54 37.82
CA GLN A 166 40.44 10.19 38.14
C GLN A 166 39.98 9.42 36.90
N ASP A 167 40.52 8.21 36.83
CA ASP A 167 40.65 7.26 35.74
C ASP A 167 39.42 6.33 35.64
N ALA A 168 38.89 6.13 34.42
CA ALA A 168 38.07 4.97 34.04
C ALA A 168 37.97 4.86 32.49
N PRO A 169 37.89 3.63 31.91
CA PRO A 169 38.54 3.24 30.64
C PRO A 169 37.62 3.36 29.39
N PRO A 170 38.15 3.12 28.15
CA PRO A 170 37.75 3.86 26.96
C PRO A 170 36.50 3.30 26.28
N ALA A 171 35.57 4.18 25.92
CA ALA A 171 34.60 3.90 24.86
C ALA A 171 35.31 4.09 23.52
N SER A 172 35.41 3.00 22.76
CA SER A 172 35.94 2.96 21.40
C SER A 172 35.32 4.07 20.54
N ALA A 173 36.11 5.09 20.23
CA ALA A 173 35.85 5.95 19.08
C ALA A 173 36.10 5.10 17.83
N SER A 174 35.02 4.53 17.27
CA SER A 174 35.05 4.10 15.88
C SER A 174 35.32 5.35 15.05
N SER A 175 36.57 5.47 14.61
CA SER A 175 37.00 6.33 13.51
C SER A 175 36.08 6.05 12.32
N MET A 176 35.11 6.93 12.09
CA MET A 176 34.60 7.15 10.74
C MET A 176 35.78 7.75 9.97
N GLY A 177 36.42 6.92 9.15
CA GLY A 177 37.34 7.40 8.13
C GLY A 177 36.65 8.43 7.23
N PRO A 178 37.41 9.28 6.53
CA PRO A 178 36.82 10.26 5.62
C PRO A 178 35.84 9.56 4.67
N GLU A 179 34.64 10.12 4.50
CA GLU A 179 33.71 9.62 3.51
C GLU A 179 34.41 9.58 2.15
N PRO A 180 34.32 8.46 1.41
CA PRO A 180 34.92 8.37 0.11
C PRO A 180 34.35 9.47 -0.79
N THR A 181 35.23 10.13 -1.53
CA THR A 181 34.80 11.19 -2.43
C THR A 181 33.92 10.59 -3.53
N GLN A 182 33.12 11.44 -4.18
CA GLN A 182 32.27 11.00 -5.28
C GLN A 182 33.07 10.25 -6.38
N GLU A 183 34.29 10.68 -6.67
CA GLU A 183 35.18 9.99 -7.62
C GLU A 183 35.54 8.56 -7.17
N GLU A 184 35.73 8.33 -5.87
CA GLU A 184 36.02 7.00 -5.33
C GLU A 184 34.79 6.08 -5.38
N TYR A 185 33.59 6.66 -5.23
CA TYR A 185 32.33 5.94 -5.42
C TYR A 185 32.13 5.51 -6.87
N GLU A 186 32.38 6.42 -7.82
CA GLU A 186 32.25 6.15 -9.25
C GLU A 186 33.30 5.12 -9.73
N ALA A 187 34.53 5.19 -9.21
CA ALA A 187 35.56 4.18 -9.50
C ALA A 187 35.21 2.79 -8.94
N ALA A 188 34.59 2.73 -7.76
CA ALA A 188 34.15 1.47 -7.17
C ALA A 188 32.96 0.85 -7.92
N GLU A 189 32.02 1.65 -8.41
CA GLU A 189 30.94 1.15 -9.29
C GLU A 189 31.47 0.68 -10.64
N ALA A 190 32.38 1.42 -11.27
CA ALA A 190 32.98 1.03 -12.54
C ALA A 190 33.72 -0.31 -12.43
N ALA A 191 34.50 -0.51 -11.37
CA ALA A 191 35.20 -1.78 -11.12
C ALA A 191 34.25 -2.96 -10.85
N ARG A 192 33.09 -2.71 -10.22
CA ARG A 192 32.05 -3.73 -10.03
C ARG A 192 31.38 -4.11 -11.34
N PHE A 193 31.08 -3.12 -12.17
CA PHE A 193 30.45 -3.34 -13.47
C PHE A 193 31.33 -4.16 -14.42
N ASP A 194 32.63 -3.86 -14.47
CA ASP A 194 33.61 -4.62 -15.27
C ASP A 194 33.81 -6.06 -14.74
N ALA A 195 33.76 -6.26 -13.43
CA ALA A 195 33.82 -7.61 -12.84
C ALA A 195 32.59 -8.46 -13.18
N GLU A 196 31.43 -7.83 -13.39
CA GLU A 196 30.17 -8.51 -13.70
C GLU A 196 30.00 -8.80 -15.19
N HIS A 197 30.68 -8.06 -16.07
CA HIS A 197 30.56 -8.17 -17.53
C HIS A 197 31.83 -8.69 -18.24
N GLY A 198 32.94 -8.86 -17.52
CA GLY A 198 34.23 -9.34 -18.07
C GLY A 198 34.40 -10.86 -18.17
N GLY A 199 33.31 -11.63 -18.14
CA GLY A 199 33.34 -13.09 -18.04
C GLY A 199 32.78 -13.83 -19.26
N ASP A 200 32.93 -13.32 -20.49
CA ASP A 200 32.72 -14.15 -21.69
C ASP A 200 33.58 -13.64 -22.86
N SER A 201 34.78 -14.23 -23.00
CA SER A 201 35.57 -14.33 -24.23
C SER A 201 36.58 -15.47 -24.11
#